data_AF-A0A926WR38-F1
#
_entry.id   AF-A0A926WR38-F1
#
_cell.length_a   1.000
_cell.length_b   1.000
_cell.length_c   1.000
_cell.angle_alpha   90.00
_cell.angle_beta   90.00
_cell.angle_gamma   90.00
#
_symmetry.space_group_name_H-M   'P 1'
#
loop_
_entity.id
_entity.type
_entity.pdbx_description
1 polymer ?
#
loop_
_entity_poly.entity_id
_entity_poly.type
_entity_poly.pdbx_seq_one_letter_code
_entity_poly.pdbx_strand_id
1 'polypeptide(L)'
;MPSILKIKDNVGTTTFKQSSQQVKDLKKADPTYVAKAGTLFFVSSIDRGSSDSKSSSYYGGDHWKVTFKDKLKPQEGSDPLQTWFVYRDHVEEYRLIP
;
A
#
# COMPACT_ATOMS: atom_id res chain seq x y z
N MET A 1 -8.13 -7.40 -12.16
CA MET A 1 -8.78 -8.54 -11.46
C MET A 1 -8.70 -8.28 -9.98
N PRO A 2 -9.76 -8.57 -9.21
CA PRO A 2 -9.68 -8.50 -7.76
C PRO A 2 -8.64 -9.50 -7.25
N SER A 3 -7.82 -9.08 -6.29
CA SER A 3 -6.83 -9.92 -5.64
C SER A 3 -6.86 -9.69 -4.13
N ILE A 4 -6.11 -10.51 -3.39
CA ILE A 4 -5.90 -10.34 -1.96
C ILE A 4 -4.48 -9.82 -1.76
N LEU A 5 -4.34 -8.72 -1.04
CA LEU A 5 -3.06 -8.26 -0.53
C LEU A 5 -2.88 -8.81 0.89
N LYS A 6 -1.83 -9.58 1.12
CA LYS A 6 -1.43 -10.05 2.45
C LYS A 6 -0.23 -9.26 2.94
N ILE A 7 -0.23 -8.86 4.21
CA ILE A 7 0.98 -8.43 4.90
C ILE A 7 1.77 -9.67 5.31
N LYS A 8 3.03 -9.75 4.90
CA LYS A 8 3.88 -10.92 5.21
C LYS A 8 3.95 -11.16 6.72
N ASP A 9 4.04 -12.43 7.11
CA ASP A 9 3.98 -12.81 8.53
C ASP A 9 5.25 -12.38 9.31
N ASN A 10 6.36 -12.14 8.61
CA ASN A 10 7.68 -11.88 9.20
C ASN A 10 8.05 -10.38 9.34
N VAL A 11 7.17 -9.44 9.01
CA VAL A 11 7.49 -7.99 9.02
C VAL A 11 6.96 -7.23 10.24
N GLY A 12 6.19 -7.88 11.12
CA GLY A 12 5.58 -7.25 12.29
C GLY A 12 4.44 -6.29 11.93
N THR A 13 4.78 -5.12 11.38
CA THR A 13 3.83 -4.13 10.83
C THR A 13 4.36 -3.50 9.55
N THR A 14 3.45 -2.93 8.76
CA THR A 14 3.80 -2.08 7.62
C THR A 14 2.90 -0.85 7.60
N THR A 15 3.41 0.26 7.05
CA THR A 15 2.70 1.53 6.98
C THR A 15 2.28 1.80 5.55
N PHE A 16 0.98 1.96 5.34
CA PHE A 16 0.40 2.49 4.12
C PHE A 16 0.38 4.02 4.19
N LYS A 17 0.69 4.67 3.06
CA LYS A 17 0.86 6.13 2.95
C LYS A 17 0.28 6.66 1.64
N GLN A 18 0.09 7.98 1.53
CA GLN A 18 -0.50 8.61 0.33
C GLN A 18 0.52 8.93 -0.77
N SER A 19 1.82 8.78 -0.50
CA SER A 19 2.91 9.03 -1.47
C SER A 19 3.97 7.92 -1.40
N SER A 20 4.90 7.89 -2.35
CA SER A 20 6.04 6.97 -2.33
C SER A 20 7.16 7.39 -1.36
N GLN A 21 7.07 8.56 -0.72
CA GLN A 21 8.10 9.10 0.19
C GLN A 21 8.32 8.20 1.40
N GLN A 22 9.56 8.06 1.89
CA GLN A 22 9.83 7.23 3.06
C GLN A 22 9.06 7.73 4.30
N VAL A 23 8.70 6.81 5.20
CA VAL A 23 7.85 7.14 6.36
C VAL A 23 8.45 8.26 7.23
N LYS A 24 9.78 8.29 7.36
CA LYS A 24 10.53 9.33 8.09
C LYS A 24 10.40 10.74 7.50
N ASP A 25 10.04 10.84 6.22
CA ASP A 25 9.92 12.10 5.49
C ASP A 25 8.47 12.61 5.45
N LEU A 26 7.52 11.83 5.99
CA LEU A 26 6.12 12.23 6.11
C LEU A 26 5.94 13.25 7.24
N LYS A 27 5.07 14.22 7.01
CA LYS A 27 4.58 15.13 8.05
C LYS A 27 3.64 14.37 8.97
N LYS A 28 3.54 14.81 10.23
CA LYS A 28 2.62 14.23 11.22
C LYS A 28 1.15 14.23 10.76
N ALA A 29 0.76 15.20 9.93
CA ALA A 29 -0.59 15.31 9.39
C ALA A 29 -0.84 14.43 8.16
N ASP A 30 0.18 13.79 7.60
CA ASP A 30 0.00 12.96 6.41
C ASP A 30 -0.79 11.70 6.76
N PRO A 31 -1.84 11.36 6.00
CA PRO A 31 -2.64 10.17 6.28
C PRO A 31 -1.78 8.91 6.17
N THR A 32 -1.79 8.13 7.26
CA THR A 32 -1.12 6.83 7.33
C THR A 32 -2.08 5.77 7.85
N TYR A 33 -1.85 4.53 7.46
CA TYR A 33 -2.57 3.37 7.99
C TYR A 33 -1.56 2.27 8.32
N VAL A 34 -1.56 1.80 9.57
CA VAL A 34 -0.65 0.73 10.01
C VAL A 34 -1.37 -0.60 9.94
N ALA A 35 -0.84 -1.51 9.12
CA ALA A 35 -1.31 -2.88 9.00
C ALA A 35 -0.36 -3.83 9.73
N LYS A 36 -0.92 -4.86 10.38
CA LYS A 36 -0.16 -5.89 11.10
C LYS A 36 0.17 -7.07 10.18
N ALA A 37 1.25 -7.77 10.47
CA ALA A 37 1.59 -9.05 9.85
C ALA A 37 0.39 -10.02 9.82
N GLY A 38 0.25 -10.77 8.73
CA GLY A 38 -0.85 -11.70 8.50
C GLY A 38 -2.18 -11.06 8.11
N THR A 39 -2.30 -9.71 8.13
CA THR A 39 -3.55 -9.04 7.74
C THR A 39 -3.81 -9.23 6.24
N LEU A 40 -5.06 -9.54 5.90
CA LEU A 40 -5.53 -9.74 4.53
C LEU A 40 -6.46 -8.59 4.12
N PHE A 41 -6.29 -8.11 2.90
CA PHE A 41 -7.13 -7.09 2.32
C PHE A 41 -7.62 -7.49 0.94
N PHE A 42 -8.90 -7.24 0.64
CA PHE A 42 -9.40 -7.31 -0.72
C PHE A 42 -9.03 -6.04 -1.47
N VAL A 43 -8.35 -6.21 -2.61
CA VAL A 43 -7.91 -5.11 -3.46
C VAL A 43 -8.55 -5.21 -4.84
N SER A 44 -8.86 -4.05 -5.42
CA SER A 44 -9.39 -3.96 -6.79
C SER A 44 -8.26 -3.90 -7.81
N SER A 45 -7.13 -3.28 -7.46
CA SER A 45 -5.95 -3.18 -8.32
C SER A 45 -4.66 -2.99 -7.52
N ILE A 46 -3.55 -3.50 -8.08
CA ILE A 46 -2.18 -3.21 -7.63
C ILE A 46 -1.37 -2.71 -8.82
N ASP A 47 -0.95 -1.46 -8.77
CA ASP A 47 0.02 -0.85 -9.68
C ASP A 47 1.42 -0.94 -9.06
N ARG A 48 2.33 -1.61 -9.76
CA ARG A 48 3.69 -1.89 -9.30
C ARG A 48 4.69 -0.80 -9.68
N GLY A 49 4.20 0.24 -10.35
CA GLY A 49 5.02 1.28 -10.92
C GLY A 49 5.85 0.82 -12.10
N SER A 50 6.55 1.78 -12.70
CA SER A 50 7.55 1.55 -13.73
C SER A 50 8.94 1.43 -13.09
N SER A 51 9.82 0.66 -13.74
CA SER A 51 11.26 0.65 -13.43
C SER A 51 12.01 1.84 -14.03
N ASP A 52 11.40 2.56 -14.98
CA ASP A 52 12.00 3.75 -15.59
C ASP A 52 11.77 4.98 -14.69
N SER A 53 12.86 5.59 -14.23
CA SER A 53 12.85 6.79 -13.39
C SER A 53 12.19 8.01 -14.03
N LYS A 54 12.03 8.03 -15.36
CA LYS A 54 11.39 9.11 -16.10
C LYS A 54 9.88 8.92 -16.26
N SER A 55 9.36 7.75 -15.87
CA SER A 55 7.93 7.46 -15.94
C SER A 55 7.15 8.19 -14.85
N SER A 56 5.96 8.67 -15.17
CA SER A 56 5.01 9.21 -14.18
C SER A 56 4.54 8.17 -13.16
N SER A 57 4.71 6.88 -13.45
CA SER A 57 4.46 5.78 -12.52
C SER A 57 5.74 5.29 -11.82
N TYR A 58 6.82 6.06 -11.82
CA TYR A 58 8.01 5.71 -11.04
C TYR A 58 7.80 5.99 -9.55
N TYR A 59 7.83 4.94 -8.73
CA TYR A 59 7.57 5.04 -7.29
C TYR A 59 8.81 4.74 -6.43
N GLY A 60 10.01 4.96 -6.97
CA GLY A 60 11.26 4.62 -6.29
C GLY A 60 11.68 3.15 -6.41
N GLY A 61 10.91 2.33 -7.14
CA GLY A 61 11.20 0.91 -7.42
C GLY A 61 10.85 -0.07 -6.29
N ASP A 62 10.51 0.45 -5.12
CA ASP A 62 10.31 -0.30 -3.87
C ASP A 62 8.87 -0.20 -3.33
N HIS A 63 8.02 0.63 -3.93
CA HIS A 63 6.62 0.79 -3.53
C HIS A 63 5.63 0.27 -4.58
N TRP A 64 4.53 -0.28 -4.10
CA TRP A 64 3.33 -0.55 -4.89
C TRP A 64 2.23 0.43 -4.51
N LYS A 65 1.46 0.86 -5.51
CA LYS A 65 0.22 1.60 -5.33
C LYS A 65 -0.95 0.63 -5.37
N VAL A 66 -1.66 0.52 -4.26
CA VAL A 66 -2.74 -0.44 -4.04
C VAL A 66 -4.06 0.30 -3.89
N THR A 67 -5.07 -0.17 -4.60
CA THR A 67 -6.46 0.30 -4.46
C THR A 67 -7.27 -0.78 -3.77
N PHE A 68 -7.80 -0.48 -2.59
CA PHE A 68 -8.62 -1.41 -1.81
C PHE A 68 -10.06 -1.44 -2.30
N LYS A 69 -10.76 -2.56 -2.08
CA LYS A 69 -12.22 -2.61 -2.31
C LYS A 69 -12.95 -1.73 -1.31
N ASP A 70 -12.62 -1.87 -0.04
CA ASP A 70 -13.16 -1.05 1.05
C ASP A 70 -12.15 0.03 1.45
N LYS A 71 -12.64 1.24 1.71
CA LYS A 71 -11.79 2.36 2.11
C LYS A 71 -11.19 2.10 3.49
N LEU A 72 -9.90 2.38 3.64
CA LEU A 72 -9.20 2.28 4.92
C LEU A 72 -9.25 3.62 5.64
N LYS A 73 -9.56 3.59 6.93
CA LYS A 73 -9.58 4.80 7.77
C LYS A 73 -8.16 5.12 8.27
N PRO A 74 -7.57 6.27 7.92
CA PRO A 74 -6.25 6.66 8.40
C PRO A 74 -6.20 6.79 9.94
N GLN A 75 -5.00 6.68 10.52
CA GLN A 75 -4.79 6.84 11.96
C GLN A 75 -5.11 8.26 12.44
N GLU A 76 -4.62 9.25 11.70
CA GLU A 76 -4.89 10.66 11.94
C GLU A 76 -6.17 11.04 11.20
N GLY A 77 -7.12 11.68 11.91
CA GLY A 77 -8.58 11.81 11.65
C GLY A 77 -9.07 12.36 10.30
N SER A 78 -8.47 11.92 9.21
CA SER A 78 -8.84 12.18 7.83
C SER A 78 -9.93 11.20 7.39
N ASP A 79 -10.57 11.54 6.27
CA ASP A 79 -11.58 10.69 5.65
C ASP A 79 -11.00 9.33 5.22
N PRO A 80 -11.80 8.26 5.18
CA PRO A 80 -11.36 6.96 4.65
C PRO A 80 -10.86 7.07 3.21
N LEU A 81 -9.68 6.49 2.95
CA LEU A 81 -9.00 6.55 1.65
C LEU A 81 -8.94 5.16 1.02
N GLN A 82 -9.09 5.12 -0.29
CA GLN A 82 -9.14 3.87 -1.05
C GLN A 82 -7.78 3.45 -1.60
N THR A 83 -6.93 4.41 -1.94
CA THR A 83 -5.67 4.16 -2.64
C THR A 83 -4.50 4.53 -1.76
N TRP A 84 -3.51 3.66 -1.70
CA TRP A 84 -2.36 3.79 -0.82
C TRP A 84 -1.09 3.27 -1.47
N PHE A 85 0.05 3.79 -1.04
CA PHE A 85 1.37 3.24 -1.31
C PHE A 85 1.81 2.37 -0.15
N VAL A 86 2.37 1.19 -0.48
CA VAL A 86 2.93 0.24 0.47
C VAL A 86 4.30 -0.22 0.00
N TYR A 87 5.20 -0.49 0.95
CA TYR A 87 6.49 -1.07 0.65
C TYR A 87 6.33 -2.51 0.14
N ARG A 88 6.84 -2.78 -1.07
CA ARG A 88 6.55 -4.00 -1.81
C ARG A 88 7.06 -5.25 -1.10
N ASP A 89 8.19 -5.16 -0.40
CA ASP A 89 8.82 -6.34 0.20
C ASP A 89 8.10 -6.77 1.48
N HIS A 90 7.15 -5.97 1.98
CA HIS A 90 6.29 -6.30 3.13
C HIS A 90 4.98 -6.97 2.76
N VAL A 91 4.67 -7.09 1.46
CA VAL A 91 3.37 -7.56 0.99
C VAL A 91 3.49 -8.67 -0.05
N GLU A 92 2.41 -9.42 -0.16
CA GLU A 92 2.22 -10.45 -1.18
C GLU A 92 0.86 -10.27 -1.85
N GLU A 93 0.79 -10.49 -3.16
CA GLU A 93 -0.47 -10.54 -3.91
C GLU A 93 -0.86 -12.01 -4.13
N TYR A 94 -2.07 -12.36 -3.71
CA TYR A 94 -2.73 -13.61 -4.08
C TYR A 94 -3.80 -13.30 -5.12
N ARG A 95 -3.58 -13.72 -6.36
CA ARG A 95 -4.55 -13.56 -7.44
C ARG A 95 -5.65 -14.60 -7.30
N LEU A 96 -6.90 -14.15 -7.33
CA LEU A 96 -8.05 -15.04 -7.36
C LEU A 96 -8.17 -15.57 -8.79
N ILE A 97 -7.89 -16.85 -8.99
CA ILE A 97 -8.13 -17.55 -10.26
C ILE A 97 -9.63 -17.90 -10.29
N PRO A 98 -10.36 -17.53 -11.36
CA PRO A 98 -11.77 -17.88 -11.52
C PRO A 98 -12.01 -19.37 -11.71
#